data_AF-A0A7V3VT82-F1
#
_entry.id   AF-A0A7V3VT82-F1
#
_cell.length_a   1.000
_cell.length_b   1.000
_cell.length_c   1.000
_cell.angle_alpha   90.00
_cell.angle_beta   90.00
_cell.angle_gamma   90.00
#
_symmetry.space_group_name_H-M   'P 1'
#
loop_
_entity.id
_entity.type
_entity.pdbx_description
1 polymer ?
#
loop_
_entity_poly.entity_id
_entity_poly.type
_entity_poly.pdbx_seq_one_letter_code
_entity_poly.pdbx_strand_id
1 'polypeptide(L)'
;MIVNGVRIVDPFFTIKSGWMDFSDKILSVGTFDGNTVPSDLILMPGFIDTHVHGGAGYDFMDEDIDFDKIEAHFFSMGVTSVLATTLTAPI
;
A
#
# COMPACT_ATOMS: atom_id res chain seq x y z
N MET A 1 -0.47 16.49 -3.59
CA MET A 1 -1.80 16.07 -3.11
C MET A 1 -1.71 16.03 -1.61
N ILE A 2 -2.72 16.54 -0.89
CA ILE A 2 -2.69 16.62 0.56
C ILE A 2 -3.77 15.72 1.15
N VAL A 3 -3.38 14.87 2.10
CA VAL A 3 -4.29 14.10 2.97
C VAL A 3 -4.24 14.73 4.36
N ASN A 4 -5.42 15.02 4.94
CA ASN A 4 -5.55 15.70 6.22
C ASN A 4 -6.41 14.90 7.20
N GLY A 5 -6.16 15.10 8.50
CA GLY A 5 -7.03 14.60 9.57
C GLY A 5 -6.99 13.07 9.72
N VAL A 6 -5.86 12.45 9.37
CA VAL A 6 -5.68 10.99 9.45
C VAL A 6 -4.72 10.62 10.57
N ARG A 7 -4.85 9.39 11.07
CA ARG A 7 -3.81 8.78 11.89
C ARG A 7 -2.71 8.24 10.99
N ILE A 8 -1.51 8.78 11.08
CA ILE A 8 -0.36 8.30 10.29
C ILE A 8 0.40 7.28 11.13
N VAL A 9 0.53 6.06 10.62
CA VAL A 9 1.22 4.95 11.28
C VAL A 9 2.40 4.52 10.42
N ASP A 10 3.58 4.57 11.01
CA ASP A 10 4.83 4.11 10.45
C ASP A 10 5.43 3.05 11.42
N PRO A 11 6.28 2.11 10.95
CA PRO A 11 6.91 1.15 11.85
C PRO A 11 7.71 1.79 13.01
N PHE A 12 8.17 3.03 12.85
CA PHE A 12 9.01 3.72 13.83
C PHE A 12 8.25 4.77 14.66
N PHE A 13 7.10 5.25 14.18
CA PHE A 13 6.35 6.30 14.89
C PHE A 13 4.85 6.30 14.55
N THR A 14 4.07 7.04 15.34
CA THR A 14 2.65 7.27 15.06
C THR A 14 2.29 8.73 15.32
N ILE A 15 1.62 9.36 14.35
CA ILE A 15 1.00 10.67 14.49
C ILE A 15 -0.50 10.46 14.68
N LYS A 16 -1.02 10.82 15.85
CA LYS A 16 -2.44 10.61 16.19
C LYS A 16 -3.39 11.39 15.29
N SER A 17 -3.01 12.61 14.91
CA SER A 17 -3.78 13.49 14.02
C SER A 17 -2.80 14.29 13.18
N GLY A 18 -2.70 13.96 11.89
CA GLY A 18 -1.69 14.50 11.00
C GLY A 18 -2.17 14.79 9.59
N TRP A 19 -1.24 15.33 8.82
CA TRP A 19 -1.39 15.61 7.41
C TRP A 19 -0.13 15.16 6.66
N MET A 20 -0.28 14.86 5.38
CA MET A 20 0.82 14.49 4.48
C MET A 20 0.60 15.15 3.11
N ASP A 21 1.65 15.81 2.61
CA ASP A 21 1.71 16.27 1.21
C ASP A 21 2.65 15.36 0.41
N PHE A 22 2.19 14.96 -0.77
CA PHE A 22 2.90 14.05 -1.64
C PHE A 22 2.57 14.23 -3.12
N SER A 23 3.52 13.85 -3.98
CA SER A 23 3.38 13.70 -5.43
C SER A 23 3.77 12.27 -5.81
N ASP A 24 4.78 12.12 -6.66
CA ASP A 24 5.59 10.92 -6.85
C ASP A 24 6.40 10.53 -5.59
N LYS A 25 6.59 11.47 -4.67
CA LYS A 25 7.30 11.28 -3.40
C LYS A 25 6.53 11.91 -2.26
N ILE A 26 6.80 11.44 -1.04
CA ILE A 26 6.38 12.14 0.18
C ILE A 26 7.18 13.44 0.26
N LEU A 27 6.49 14.58 0.24
CA LEU A 27 7.10 15.91 0.27
C LEU A 27 7.24 16.41 1.71
N SER A 28 6.19 16.22 2.52
CA SER A 28 6.20 16.59 3.93
C SER A 28 5.12 15.87 4.73
N VAL A 29 5.34 15.77 6.04
CA VAL A 29 4.41 15.18 7.01
C VAL A 29 4.39 16.04 8.27
N GLY A 30 3.23 16.18 8.89
CA GLY A 30 3.08 17.00 10.10
C GLY A 30 1.92 16.59 10.99
N THR A 31 1.85 17.22 12.15
CA THR A 31 0.81 17.03 13.17
C THR A 31 -0.11 18.25 13.22
N PHE A 32 -1.40 18.05 13.52
CA PHE A 32 -2.27 19.16 13.92
C PHE A 32 -2.14 19.48 15.42
N ASP A 33 -2.24 20.74 15.78
CA ASP A 33 -2.20 21.27 17.15
C ASP A 33 -3.54 21.04 17.86
N GLY A 34 -3.73 19.82 18.38
CA GLY A 34 -4.60 19.48 19.52
C GLY A 34 -6.12 19.59 19.35
N ASN A 35 -6.62 20.36 18.38
CA ASN A 35 -8.04 20.66 18.20
C ASN A 35 -8.71 19.88 17.05
N THR A 36 -7.93 19.12 16.28
CA THR A 36 -8.45 18.32 15.16
C THR A 36 -8.77 16.91 15.64
N VAL A 37 -10.05 16.56 15.68
CA VAL A 37 -10.50 15.18 15.91
C VAL A 37 -9.97 14.32 14.75
N PRO A 38 -9.05 13.38 14.99
CA PRO A 38 -8.56 12.52 13.93
C PRO A 38 -9.69 11.65 13.41
N SER A 39 -9.75 11.45 12.10
CA SER A 39 -10.61 10.45 11.51
C SER A 39 -10.24 9.05 12.02
N ASP A 40 -11.19 8.12 11.91
CA ASP A 40 -10.93 6.69 12.15
C ASP A 40 -10.09 6.05 11.05
N LEU A 41 -9.70 6.82 10.03
CA LEU A 41 -8.87 6.36 8.93
C LEU A 41 -7.39 6.37 9.32
N ILE A 42 -6.71 5.33 8.88
CA ILE A 42 -5.28 5.13 9.10
C ILE A 42 -4.57 5.28 7.75
N LEU A 43 -3.54 6.13 7.73
CA LEU A 43 -2.59 6.24 6.63
C LEU A 43 -1.31 5.49 7.00
N MET A 44 -0.91 4.52 6.18
CA MET A 44 0.28 3.69 6.36
C MET A 44 1.08 3.63 5.05
N PRO A 45 2.38 3.28 5.11
CA PRO A 45 3.09 2.81 3.93
C PRO A 45 2.31 1.66 3.28
N GLY A 46 2.24 1.67 1.95
CA GLY A 46 1.67 0.55 1.21
C GLY A 46 2.43 -0.74 1.51
N PHE A 47 1.69 -1.85 1.59
CA PHE A 47 2.30 -3.13 1.92
C PHE A 47 3.18 -3.63 0.78
N ILE A 48 4.26 -4.33 1.15
CA ILE A 48 5.17 -4.99 0.24
C ILE A 48 5.02 -6.50 0.46
N ASP A 49 4.50 -7.20 -0.53
CA ASP A 49 4.39 -8.65 -0.49
C ASP A 49 5.65 -9.27 -1.11
N THR A 50 6.44 -9.96 -0.30
CA THR A 50 7.70 -10.56 -0.73
C THR A 50 7.56 -11.99 -1.21
N HIS A 51 6.38 -12.60 -1.09
CA HIS A 51 6.15 -13.99 -1.47
C HIS A 51 4.69 -14.22 -1.90
N VAL A 52 4.43 -14.06 -3.19
CA VAL A 52 3.11 -14.31 -3.77
C VAL A 52 3.23 -14.87 -5.19
N HIS A 53 2.46 -15.92 -5.47
CA HIS A 53 2.46 -16.62 -6.76
C HIS A 53 1.55 -15.97 -7.80
N GLY A 54 0.49 -15.28 -7.36
CA GLY A 54 -0.49 -14.71 -8.26
C GLY A 54 -1.65 -14.04 -7.52
N GLY A 55 -2.65 -13.61 -8.27
CA GLY A 55 -3.83 -12.91 -7.77
C GLY A 55 -4.89 -12.75 -8.84
N ALA A 56 -6.13 -12.46 -8.43
CA ALA A 56 -7.24 -12.22 -9.37
C ALA A 56 -7.54 -13.35 -10.40
N GLY A 57 -7.14 -14.59 -10.10
CA GLY A 57 -7.32 -15.74 -11.00
C GLY A 57 -6.16 -15.97 -11.99
N TYR A 58 -5.06 -15.24 -11.86
CA TYR A 58 -3.83 -15.40 -12.63
C TYR A 58 -2.66 -15.78 -11.71
N ASP A 59 -1.73 -16.58 -12.23
CA ASP A 59 -0.42 -16.89 -11.64
C ASP A 59 0.70 -16.18 -12.42
N PHE A 60 1.76 -15.74 -11.75
CA PHE A 60 2.91 -15.10 -12.39
C PHE A 60 3.69 -16.02 -13.34
N MET A 61 3.43 -17.31 -13.29
CA MET A 61 3.97 -18.32 -14.20
C MET A 61 3.02 -18.69 -15.36
N ASP A 62 1.83 -18.09 -15.45
CA ASP A 62 0.90 -18.34 -16.55
C ASP A 62 1.44 -17.81 -17.89
N GLU A 63 1.07 -18.46 -19.00
CA GLU A 63 1.41 -18.01 -20.35
C GLU A 63 0.73 -16.66 -20.68
N ASP A 64 -0.52 -16.49 -20.26
CA ASP A 64 -1.33 -15.30 -20.48
C ASP A 64 -1.72 -14.65 -19.14
N ILE A 65 -1.12 -13.51 -18.83
CA ILE A 65 -1.34 -12.76 -17.59
C ILE A 65 -1.99 -11.41 -17.88
N ASP A 66 -3.04 -11.08 -17.13
CA ASP A 66 -3.65 -9.75 -17.11
C ASP A 66 -3.11 -8.94 -15.90
N PHE A 67 -2.04 -8.18 -16.14
CA PHE A 67 -1.38 -7.41 -15.08
C PHE A 67 -2.28 -6.33 -14.48
N ASP A 68 -3.18 -5.73 -15.25
CA ASP A 68 -4.09 -4.70 -14.74
C ASP A 68 -5.04 -5.27 -13.67
N LYS A 69 -5.53 -6.51 -13.86
CA LYS A 69 -6.34 -7.21 -12.85
C LYS A 69 -5.53 -7.61 -11.61
N ILE A 70 -4.31 -8.08 -11.80
CA ILE A 70 -3.41 -8.41 -10.69
C ILE A 70 -3.13 -7.15 -9.85
N GLU A 71 -2.77 -6.04 -10.50
CA GLU A 71 -2.50 -4.76 -9.84
C GLU A 71 -3.73 -4.27 -9.07
N ALA A 72 -4.89 -4.22 -9.71
CA ALA A 72 -6.13 -3.79 -9.06
C ALA A 72 -6.49 -4.66 -7.84
N HIS A 73 -6.23 -5.96 -7.93
CA HIS A 73 -6.44 -6.89 -6.83
C HIS A 73 -5.51 -6.59 -5.64
N PHE A 74 -4.21 -6.44 -5.87
CA PHE A 74 -3.26 -6.11 -4.80
C PHE A 74 -3.52 -4.74 -4.18
N PHE A 75 -3.81 -3.72 -4.99
CA PHE A 75 -4.15 -2.38 -4.50
C PHE A 75 -5.41 -2.39 -3.63
N SER A 76 -6.42 -3.22 -3.96
CA SER A 76 -7.63 -3.35 -3.14
C SER A 76 -7.37 -3.89 -1.73
N MET A 77 -6.23 -4.55 -1.52
CA MET A 77 -5.79 -5.10 -0.24
C MET A 77 -4.71 -4.24 0.43
N GLY A 78 -4.38 -3.08 -0.15
CA GLY A 78 -3.34 -2.18 0.36
C GLY A 78 -1.90 -2.61 0.03
N VAL A 79 -1.71 -3.62 -0.83
CA VAL A 79 -0.40 -4.02 -1.34
C VAL A 79 -0.04 -3.15 -2.54
N THR A 80 1.08 -2.44 -2.46
CA THR A 80 1.53 -1.50 -3.50
C THR A 80 2.74 -2.00 -4.26
N SER A 81 3.42 -3.04 -3.77
CA SER A 81 4.59 -3.65 -4.38
C SER A 81 4.62 -5.14 -4.12
N VAL A 82 5.00 -5.94 -5.12
CA VAL A 82 5.08 -7.41 -5.00
C VAL A 82 6.40 -7.94 -5.56
N LEU A 83 6.92 -9.01 -4.94
CA LEU A 83 7.93 -9.89 -5.54
C LEU A 83 7.23 -11.12 -6.10
N ALA A 84 7.07 -11.14 -7.42
CA ALA A 84 6.46 -12.26 -8.15
C ALA A 84 7.22 -13.57 -7.88
N THR A 85 6.54 -14.54 -7.28
CA THR A 85 7.14 -15.79 -6.80
C THR A 85 6.84 -16.93 -7.76
N THR A 86 7.90 -17.49 -8.33
CA THR A 86 7.80 -18.68 -9.19
C THR A 86 7.63 -19.96 -8.38
N LEU A 87 7.23 -21.05 -9.04
CA LEU A 87 7.19 -22.40 -8.49
C LEU A 87 8.13 -23.33 -9.28
N THR A 88 8.54 -24.45 -8.67
CA THR A 88 9.22 -25.51 -9.43
C THR A 88 8.27 -26.10 -10.44
N ALA A 89 8.62 -26.04 -11.72
CA ALA A 89 7.83 -26.63 -12.79
C ALA A 89 7.84 -28.17 -12.72
N PRO A 90 6.74 -28.84 -13.08
CA PRO A 90 6.73 -30.29 -13.25
C PRO A 90 7.68 -30.72 -14.38
N ILE A 91 8.17 -31.96 -14.28
CA ILE A 91 9.04 -32.62 -15.26
C ILE A 91 8.17 -33.31 -16.31
#